data_AF-A0AAJ6B956-F1
#
_entry.id   AF-A0AAJ6B956-F1
#
_cell.length_a   1.000
_cell.length_b   1.000
_cell.length_c   1.000
_cell.angle_alpha   90.00
_cell.angle_beta   90.00
_cell.angle_gamma   90.00
#
_symmetry.space_group_name_H-M   'P 1'
#
loop_
_entity.id
_entity.type
_entity.pdbx_description
1 polymer ?
#
loop_
_entity_poly.entity_id
_entity_poly.type
_entity_poly.pdbx_seq_one_letter_code
_entity_poly.pdbx_strand_id
1 'polypeptide(L)'
;MVNKLKAMLNVNKELNELASSWYSLSELGKNTLSKQEAEKVREKQQNASQQLIPMLQKMQASKEAPYETYLEGDTFVDIYLDENGEIKDNGHYSRPAL
;
A
#
# COMPACT_ATOMS: atom_id res chain seq x y z
N MET A 1 -28.64 5.01 5.98
CA MET A 1 -27.35 5.26 6.70
C MET A 1 -26.43 4.04 6.71
N VAL A 2 -26.93 2.81 6.87
CA VAL A 2 -26.14 1.56 6.90
C VAL A 2 -25.32 1.27 5.62
N ASN A 3 -25.85 1.61 4.43
CA ASN A 3 -25.17 1.32 3.16
C ASN A 3 -23.89 2.13 2.93
N LYS A 4 -23.81 3.34 3.49
CA LYS A 4 -22.65 4.23 3.33
C LYS A 4 -21.46 3.76 4.17
N LEU A 5 -21.73 3.25 5.38
CA LEU A 5 -20.72 2.67 6.28
C LEU A 5 -20.12 1.39 5.71
N LYS A 6 -20.95 0.49 5.16
CA LYS A 6 -20.46 -0.75 4.51
C LYS A 6 -19.57 -0.45 3.30
N ALA A 7 -19.95 0.54 2.48
CA ALA A 7 -19.13 0.96 1.35
C ALA A 7 -17.77 1.52 1.79
N MET A 8 -17.72 2.35 2.85
CA MET A 8 -16.45 2.86 3.38
C MET A 8 -15.57 1.76 3.98
N LEU A 9 -16.16 0.80 4.71
CA LEU A 9 -15.42 -0.32 5.29
C LEU A 9 -14.77 -1.19 4.19
N ASN A 10 -15.53 -1.47 3.12
CA ASN A 10 -15.01 -2.24 1.98
C ASN A 10 -13.86 -1.52 1.27
N VAL A 11 -14.01 -0.21 1.05
CA VAL A 11 -12.95 0.60 0.42
C VAL A 11 -11.67 0.61 1.26
N ASN A 12 -11.79 0.74 2.58
CA ASN A 12 -10.62 0.69 3.48
C ASN A 12 -9.95 -0.69 3.48
N LYS A 13 -10.74 -1.77 3.39
CA LYS A 13 -10.19 -3.13 3.30
C LYS A 13 -9.46 -3.36 1.98
N GLU A 14 -10.09 -3.01 0.86
CA GLU A 14 -9.49 -3.10 -0.48
C GLU A 14 -8.22 -2.26 -0.59
N LEU A 15 -8.23 -1.06 -0.01
CA LEU A 15 -7.07 -0.18 0.05
C LEU A 15 -5.93 -0.84 0.82
N ASN A 16 -6.21 -1.40 2.00
CA ASN A 16 -5.19 -2.07 2.80
C ASN A 16 -4.59 -3.30 2.10
N GLU A 17 -5.42 -4.10 1.43
CA GLU A 17 -4.95 -5.27 0.66
C GLU A 17 -4.05 -4.87 -0.52
N LEU A 18 -4.41 -3.81 -1.25
CA LEU A 18 -3.59 -3.29 -2.35
C LEU A 18 -2.28 -2.69 -1.84
N ALA A 19 -2.35 -1.90 -0.77
CA ALA A 19 -1.22 -1.25 -0.14
C ALA A 19 -0.20 -2.27 0.40
N SER A 20 -0.67 -3.27 1.15
CA SER A 20 0.18 -4.34 1.70
C SER A 20 0.81 -5.20 0.61
N SER A 21 0.06 -5.52 -0.46
CA SER A 21 0.57 -6.24 -1.63
C SER A 21 1.65 -5.44 -2.37
N TRP A 22 1.42 -4.15 -2.61
CA TRP A 22 2.39 -3.27 -3.24
C TRP A 22 3.69 -3.19 -2.44
N TYR A 23 3.60 -3.01 -1.12
CA TYR A 23 4.76 -2.96 -0.23
C TYR A 23 5.52 -4.29 -0.24
N SER A 24 4.83 -5.42 -0.12
CA SER A 24 5.45 -6.75 -0.15
C SER A 24 6.20 -7.01 -1.46
N LEU A 25 5.65 -6.55 -2.60
CA LEU A 25 6.30 -6.66 -3.91
C LEU A 25 7.51 -5.72 -4.04
N SER A 26 7.44 -4.52 -3.44
CA SER A 26 8.58 -3.59 -3.33
C SER A 26 9.74 -4.23 -2.57
N GLU A 27 9.47 -4.82 -1.40
CA GLU A 27 10.48 -5.51 -0.59
C GLU A 27 11.02 -6.74 -1.32
N LEU A 28 10.16 -7.53 -1.97
CA LEU A 28 10.60 -8.69 -2.75
C LEU A 28 11.53 -8.29 -3.91
N GLY A 29 11.26 -7.16 -4.55
CA GLY A 29 12.08 -6.60 -5.64
C GLY A 29 13.48 -6.17 -5.21
N LYS A 30 13.73 -5.97 -3.91
CA LYS A 30 15.05 -5.65 -3.35
C LYS A 30 15.95 -6.88 -3.18
N ASN A 31 15.38 -8.09 -3.26
CA ASN A 31 16.12 -9.34 -3.11
C ASN A 31 16.85 -9.75 -4.40
N THR A 32 17.81 -10.68 -4.27
CA THR A 32 18.45 -11.29 -5.44
C THR A 32 17.48 -12.26 -6.12
N LEU A 33 16.89 -11.81 -7.23
CA LEU A 33 15.96 -12.57 -8.05
C LEU A 33 16.60 -12.96 -9.40
N SER A 34 16.13 -14.04 -10.01
CA SER A 34 16.42 -14.28 -11.42
C SER A 34 15.77 -13.19 -12.28
N LYS A 35 16.27 -12.99 -13.52
CA LYS A 35 15.70 -12.00 -14.45
C LYS A 35 14.19 -12.19 -14.67
N GLN A 36 13.73 -13.43 -14.78
CA GLN A 36 12.32 -13.74 -15.00
C GLN A 36 11.45 -13.44 -13.76
N GLU A 37 11.97 -13.68 -12.56
CA GLU A 37 11.27 -13.36 -11.32
C GLU A 37 11.20 -11.86 -11.08
N ALA A 38 12.30 -11.14 -11.33
CA ALA A 38 12.34 -9.68 -11.22
C ALA A 38 11.32 -9.01 -12.15
N GLU A 39 11.19 -9.48 -13.40
CA GLU A 39 10.19 -8.95 -14.35
C GLU A 39 8.76 -9.18 -13.84
N LYS A 40 8.46 -10.39 -13.35
CA LYS A 40 7.13 -10.73 -12.79
C LYS A 40 6.80 -9.89 -11.55
N VAL A 41 7.78 -9.65 -10.67
CA VAL A 41 7.59 -8.82 -9.48
C VAL A 41 7.32 -7.38 -9.90
N ARG A 42 8.09 -6.84 -10.85
CA ARG A 42 7.91 -5.50 -11.40
C ARG A 42 6.54 -5.31 -12.04
N GLU A 43 6.09 -6.24 -12.87
CA GLU A 43 4.77 -6.19 -13.51
C GLU A 43 3.64 -6.20 -12.45
N LYS A 44 3.73 -7.07 -11.45
CA LYS A 44 2.76 -7.11 -10.35
C LYS A 44 2.76 -5.83 -9.54
N GLN A 45 3.94 -5.29 -9.23
CA GLN A 45 4.08 -4.06 -8.48
C GLN A 45 3.47 -2.88 -9.26
N GLN A 46 3.73 -2.80 -10.57
CA GLN A 46 3.16 -1.77 -11.44
C GLN A 46 1.63 -1.86 -11.52
N ASN A 47 1.08 -3.07 -11.64
CA ASN A 47 -0.37 -3.29 -11.62
C ASN A 47 -1.00 -2.93 -10.27
N ALA A 48 -0.32 -3.21 -9.15
CA ALA A 48 -0.75 -2.77 -7.83
C ALA A 48 -0.71 -1.25 -7.72
N SER A 49 0.36 -0.60 -8.19
CA SER A 49 0.49 0.86 -8.19
C SER A 49 -0.64 1.54 -8.96
N GLN A 50 -0.98 1.04 -10.16
CA GLN A 50 -2.04 1.62 -10.99
C GLN A 50 -3.42 1.60 -10.30
N GLN A 51 -3.68 0.60 -9.45
CA GLN A 51 -4.91 0.50 -8.67
C GLN A 51 -4.84 1.32 -7.38
N LEU A 52 -3.67 1.36 -6.74
CA LEU A 52 -3.46 2.00 -5.45
C LEU A 52 -3.41 3.53 -5.54
N ILE A 53 -2.78 4.09 -6.58
CA ILE A 53 -2.68 5.55 -6.80
C ILE A 53 -4.03 6.27 -6.71
N PRO A 54 -5.08 5.91 -7.48
CA PRO A 54 -6.36 6.62 -7.40
C PRO A 54 -7.03 6.52 -6.02
N MET A 55 -6.77 5.43 -5.27
CA MET A 55 -7.29 5.29 -3.92
C MET A 55 -6.54 6.20 -2.93
N LEU A 56 -5.21 6.27 -3.01
CA LEU A 56 -4.41 7.19 -2.21
C LEU A 56 -4.74 8.65 -2.53
N GLN A 57 -4.99 9.00 -3.80
CA GLN A 57 -5.49 10.32 -4.19
C GLN A 57 -6.85 10.64 -3.54
N LYS A 58 -7.79 9.69 -3.54
CA LYS A 58 -9.10 9.85 -2.91
C LYS A 58 -8.99 10.04 -1.39
N MET A 59 -8.03 9.39 -0.76
CA MET A 59 -7.71 9.54 0.67
C MET A 59 -6.88 10.79 0.96
N GLN A 60 -6.39 11.50 -0.06
CA GLN A 60 -5.45 12.62 0.07
C GLN A 60 -4.20 12.23 0.87
N ALA A 61 -3.72 10.99 0.67
CA ALA A 61 -2.55 10.49 1.37
C ALA A 61 -1.28 11.23 0.90
N SER A 62 -0.68 12.00 1.81
CA SER A 62 0.53 12.78 1.59
C SER A 62 1.60 12.39 2.60
N LYS A 63 2.80 12.97 2.48
CA LYS A 63 3.88 12.74 3.43
C LYS A 63 3.51 13.14 4.86
N GLU A 64 2.72 14.19 5.01
CA GLU A 64 2.26 14.73 6.30
C GLU A 64 1.08 13.95 6.87
N ALA A 65 0.32 13.27 6.00
CA ALA A 65 -0.85 12.48 6.36
C ALA A 65 -0.84 11.16 5.55
N PRO A 66 0.05 10.22 5.87
CA PRO A 66 0.15 8.97 5.14
C PRO A 66 -1.04 8.06 5.43
N TYR A 67 -1.25 7.09 4.55
CA TYR A 67 -2.15 5.98 4.79
C TYR A 67 -1.41 4.87 5.55
N GLU A 68 -1.83 4.64 6.79
CA GLU A 68 -1.35 3.51 7.61
C GLU A 68 -1.84 2.20 6.98
N THR A 69 -0.90 1.39 6.50
CA THR A 69 -1.14 0.08 5.91
C THR A 69 -0.80 -0.99 6.92
N TYR A 70 -1.80 -1.78 7.29
CA TYR A 70 -1.62 -2.99 8.07
C TYR A 70 -1.04 -4.11 7.20
N LEU A 71 0.07 -4.71 7.65
CA LEU A 71 0.70 -5.85 6.98
C LEU A 71 0.23 -7.16 7.62
N GLU A 72 0.75 -7.48 8.81
CA GLU A 72 0.36 -8.64 9.60
C GLU A 72 0.76 -8.50 11.08
N GLY A 73 -0.02 -9.14 11.97
CA GLY A 73 0.23 -9.11 13.42
C GLY A 73 0.10 -7.70 14.01
N ASP A 74 1.23 -7.15 14.46
CA ASP A 74 1.34 -5.80 15.03
C ASP A 74 2.16 -4.86 14.11
N THR A 75 2.30 -5.21 12.83
CA THR A 75 3.19 -4.50 11.88
C THR A 75 2.43 -3.64 10.88
N PHE A 76 3.00 -2.46 10.63
CA PHE A 76 2.41 -1.40 9.80
C PHE A 76 3.48 -0.75 8.93
N VAL A 77 3.03 -0.21 7.80
CA VAL A 77 3.81 0.68 6.95
C VAL A 77 2.96 1.88 6.54
N ASP A 78 3.52 3.07 6.68
CA ASP A 78 2.87 4.28 6.23
C ASP A 78 3.19 4.50 4.75
N ILE A 79 2.18 4.61 3.89
CA ILE A 79 2.36 4.87 2.47
C ILE A 79 1.67 6.16 2.02
N TYR A 80 2.23 6.83 1.04
CA TYR A 80 1.70 8.09 0.54
C TYR A 80 2.06 8.33 -0.93
N LEU A 81 1.40 9.30 -1.57
CA LEU A 81 1.82 9.81 -2.87
C LEU A 81 2.72 11.02 -2.69
N ASP A 82 3.89 11.01 -3.32
CA ASP A 82 4.77 12.16 -3.35
C ASP A 82 4.30 13.23 -4.35
N GLU A 83 5.05 14.32 -4.47
CA GLU A 83 4.75 15.46 -5.34
C GLU A 83 4.67 15.08 -6.84
N ASN A 84 5.27 13.95 -7.23
CA ASN A 84 5.25 13.44 -8.59
C ASN A 84 4.11 12.42 -8.81
N GLY A 85 3.33 12.11 -7.78
CA GLY A 85 2.30 11.06 -7.79
C GLY A 85 2.88 9.65 -7.72
N GLU A 86 4.14 9.50 -7.27
CA GLU A 86 4.73 8.19 -7.02
C GLU A 86 4.40 7.71 -5.60
N ILE A 87 4.18 6.41 -5.46
CA ILE A 87 3.95 5.80 -4.14
C ILE A 87 5.30 5.71 -3.40
N LYS A 88 5.34 6.24 -2.19
CA LYS A 88 6.47 6.14 -1.26
C LYS A 88 6.00 5.54 0.06
N ASP A 89 6.91 4.89 0.78
CA ASP A 89 6.71 4.51 2.17
C ASP A 89 7.47 5.45 3.12
N ASN A 90 6.90 5.69 4.30
CA ASN A 90 7.50 6.49 5.37
C ASN A 90 8.06 5.62 6.50
N GLY A 91 8.33 4.35 6.20
CA GLY A 91 8.94 3.39 7.12
C GLY A 91 7.98 2.32 7.65
N HIS A 92 8.60 1.20 8.02
CA HIS A 92 7.98 0.06 8.68
C HIS A 92 8.08 0.24 10.20
N TYR A 93 6.99 0.03 10.92
CA TYR A 93 6.98 0.04 12.38
C TYR A 93 6.03 -1.02 12.95
N SER A 94 6.17 -1.26 14.25
CA SER A 94 5.28 -2.14 14.99
C SER A 94 4.60 -1.40 16.12
N ARG A 95 3.31 -1.66 16.34
CA ARG A 95 2.54 -1.10 17.47
C ARG A 95 1.85 -2.24 18.21
N PRO A 96 2.03 -2.36 19.54
CA PRO A 96 1.33 -3.39 20.30
C PRO A 96 -0.18 -3.19 20.16
N ALA A 97 -0.92 -4.29 19.96
CA ALA A 97 -2.37 -4.29 19.99
C ALA A 97 -2.88 -3.60 21.28
N LEU A 98 -3.71 -2.57 21.10
CA LEU A 98 -4.35 -1.82 22.21
C LEU A 98 -5.43 -2.68 22.91
#